data_AF-A0A0M2V0Z2-F1
#
_entry.id   AF-A0A0M2V0Z2-F1
#
_cell.length_a   1.000
_cell.length_b   1.000
_cell.length_c   1.000
_cell.angle_alpha   90.00
_cell.angle_beta   90.00
_cell.angle_gamma   90.00
#
_symmetry.space_group_name_H-M   'P 1'
#
loop_
_entity.id
_entity.type
_entity.pdbx_description
1 polymer ?
#
loop_
_entity_poly.entity_id
_entity_poly.type
_entity_poly.pdbx_seq_one_letter_code
_entity_poly.pdbx_strand_id
1 'polypeptide(L)'
;MLTFYYRLASILRPLQTLWFGLAIICLGWLVYLLLRAPVEVSQRWQLTALVSFAFLLNMMLLTLLFATPITAVAPTAFWPRLQYRLRYLLHYCLAWVVTVLFLLILWLFLRITLGIIVPLLL
;
A
#
# COMPACT_ATOMS: atom_id res chain seq x y z
N MET A 1 7.63 -2.02 17.09
CA MET A 1 7.35 -1.88 15.64
C MET A 1 5.87 -1.63 15.34
N LEU A 2 4.93 -2.46 15.77
CA LEU A 2 3.49 -2.23 15.49
C LEU A 2 2.96 -0.86 15.95
N THR A 3 3.44 -0.33 17.08
CA THR A 3 3.07 1.01 17.58
C THR A 3 3.39 2.14 16.60
N PHE A 4 4.45 2.00 15.80
CA PHE A 4 4.76 2.95 14.73
C PHE A 4 3.70 2.90 13.63
N TYR A 5 3.34 1.70 13.15
CA TYR A 5 2.29 1.51 12.15
C TYR A 5 0.93 2.02 12.63
N TYR A 6 0.57 1.79 13.90
CA TYR A 6 -0.66 2.33 14.48
C TYR A 6 -0.67 3.87 14.49
N ARG A 7 0.42 4.51 14.92
CA ARG A 7 0.51 5.98 14.91
C ARG A 7 0.45 6.51 13.48
N LEU A 8 1.23 5.95 12.58
CA LEU A 8 1.27 6.36 11.18
C LEU A 8 -0.11 6.22 10.50
N ALA A 9 -0.76 5.07 10.67
CA ALA A 9 -2.10 4.82 10.14
C ALA A 9 -3.15 5.78 10.73
N SER A 10 -3.05 6.09 12.03
CA SER A 10 -3.98 7.03 12.67
C SER A 10 -3.87 8.45 12.10
N ILE A 11 -2.64 8.91 11.79
CA ILE A 11 -2.37 10.21 11.16
C ILE A 11 -2.82 10.23 9.69
N LEU A 12 -2.64 9.13 8.97
CA LEU A 12 -2.99 9.02 7.55
C LEU A 12 -4.49 8.75 7.31
N ARG A 13 -5.23 8.28 8.32
CA ARG A 13 -6.66 7.97 8.24
C ARG A 13 -7.54 9.12 7.73
N PRO A 14 -7.42 10.39 8.15
CA PRO A 14 -8.23 11.46 7.59
C PRO A 14 -8.01 11.66 6.07
N LEU A 15 -6.84 11.30 5.54
CA LEU A 15 -6.55 11.35 4.11
C LEU A 15 -7.06 10.12 3.33
N GLN A 16 -7.70 9.15 3.99
CA GLN A 16 -8.16 7.91 3.37
C GLN A 16 -9.07 8.13 2.17
N THR A 17 -9.99 9.09 2.24
CA THR A 17 -10.88 9.44 1.13
C THR A 17 -10.10 9.99 -0.06
N LEU A 18 -9.03 10.75 0.18
CA LEU A 18 -8.15 11.25 -0.88
C LEU A 18 -7.38 10.10 -1.53
N TRP A 19 -6.83 9.18 -0.74
CA TRP A 19 -6.14 7.99 -1.27
C TRP A 19 -7.06 7.15 -2.15
N PHE A 20 -8.31 6.97 -1.73
CA PHE A 20 -9.32 6.24 -2.50
C PHE A 20 -9.68 6.97 -3.81
N GLY A 21 -9.90 8.28 -3.76
CA GLY A 21 -10.16 9.09 -4.96
C GLY A 21 -9.00 9.01 -5.96
N LEU A 22 -7.76 9.16 -5.48
CA LEU A 22 -6.55 9.01 -6.28
C LEU A 22 -6.42 7.59 -6.86
N ALA A 23 -6.78 6.55 -6.10
CA ALA A 23 -6.73 5.17 -6.58
C ALA A 23 -7.72 4.94 -7.72
N ILE A 24 -8.94 5.48 -7.63
CA ILE A 24 -9.92 5.42 -8.71
C ILE A 24 -9.42 6.16 -9.95
N ILE A 25 -8.82 7.35 -9.78
CA ILE A 25 -8.24 8.12 -10.89
C ILE A 25 -7.11 7.31 -11.55
N CYS A 26 -6.20 6.72 -10.77
CA CYS A 26 -5.13 5.88 -11.30
C CYS A 26 -5.67 4.64 -12.02
N LEU A 27 -6.72 4.02 -11.50
CA LEU A 27 -7.37 2.88 -12.16
C LEU A 27 -8.02 3.30 -13.47
N GLY A 28 -8.74 4.43 -13.50
CA GLY A 28 -9.32 4.98 -14.72
C GLY A 28 -8.26 5.32 -15.76
N TRP A 29 -7.14 5.90 -15.32
CA TRP A 29 -5.98 6.18 -16.18
C TRP A 29 -5.36 4.88 -16.72
N LEU A 30 -5.20 3.85 -15.89
CA LEU A 30 -4.69 2.55 -16.30
C LEU A 30 -5.61 1.86 -17.33
N VAL A 31 -6.93 1.89 -17.10
CA VAL A 31 -7.93 1.36 -18.05
C VAL A 31 -7.88 2.12 -19.37
N TYR A 32 -7.73 3.44 -19.33
CA TYR A 32 -7.55 4.27 -20.52
C TYR A 32 -6.27 3.89 -21.28
N LEU A 33 -5.14 3.73 -20.57
CA LEU A 33 -3.87 3.34 -21.16
C LEU A 33 -3.91 1.94 -21.80
N LEU A 34 -4.66 1.02 -21.21
CA LEU A 34 -4.82 -0.35 -21.72
C LEU A 34 -5.74 -0.45 -22.94
N LEU A 35 -6.82 0.34 -22.98
CA LEU A 35 -7.89 0.16 -23.98
C LEU A 35 -7.87 1.18 -25.11
N ARG A 36 -7.34 2.39 -24.88
CA ARG A 36 -7.49 3.52 -25.84
C ARG A 36 -6.20 4.26 -26.17
N ALA A 37 -5.17 4.17 -25.34
CA ALA A 37 -3.94 4.91 -25.58
C ALA A 37 -3.07 4.27 -26.69
N PRO A 38 -2.32 5.08 -27.47
CA PRO A 38 -1.34 4.57 -28.40
C PRO A 38 -0.26 3.76 -27.66
N VAL A 39 0.22 2.68 -28.30
CA VAL A 39 1.10 1.67 -27.70
C VAL A 39 2.35 2.28 -27.06
N GLU A 40 2.95 3.28 -27.72
CA GLU A 40 4.16 3.96 -27.23
C GLU A 40 3.93 4.71 -25.91
N VAL A 41 2.76 5.34 -25.76
CA VAL A 41 2.38 6.05 -24.53
C VAL A 41 1.96 5.05 -23.46
N SER A 42 1.23 4.01 -23.85
CA SER A 42 0.83 2.93 -22.96
C SER A 42 2.05 2.28 -22.31
N GLN A 43 3.04 1.83 -23.08
CA GLN A 43 4.23 1.17 -22.52
C GLN A 43 5.07 2.06 -21.60
N ARG A 44 5.13 3.37 -21.86
CA ARG A 44 5.90 4.31 -21.02
C ARG A 44 5.23 4.58 -19.66
N TRP A 45 3.90 4.74 -19.65
CA TRP A 45 3.17 5.20 -18.46
C TRP A 45 2.41 4.10 -17.72
N GLN A 46 2.23 2.93 -18.33
CA GLN A 46 1.48 1.81 -17.73
C GLN A 46 2.13 1.32 -16.43
N LEU A 47 3.47 1.19 -16.40
CA LEU A 47 4.16 0.77 -15.17
C LEU A 47 4.00 1.82 -14.07
N THR A 48 4.14 3.10 -14.40
CA THR A 48 3.98 4.22 -13.45
C THR A 48 2.57 4.29 -12.90
N ALA A 49 1.56 4.11 -13.74
CA ALA A 49 0.15 4.09 -13.35
C ALA A 49 -0.16 2.89 -12.44
N LEU A 50 0.37 1.71 -12.78
CA LEU A 50 0.20 0.49 -11.99
C LEU A 50 0.88 0.61 -10.62
N VAL A 51 2.12 1.09 -10.59
CA VAL A 51 2.90 1.24 -9.34
C VAL A 51 2.26 2.31 -8.44
N SER A 52 1.80 3.42 -9.02
CA SER A 52 1.05 4.46 -8.27
C SER A 52 -0.26 3.92 -7.71
N PHE A 53 -1.01 3.15 -8.50
CA PHE A 53 -2.23 2.49 -8.03
C PHE A 53 -1.94 1.51 -6.88
N ALA A 54 -0.92 0.66 -7.02
CA ALA A 54 -0.49 -0.27 -5.99
C ALA A 54 -0.05 0.44 -4.70
N PHE A 55 0.66 1.57 -4.82
CA PHE A 55 1.05 2.42 -3.70
C PHE A 55 -0.16 2.95 -2.92
N LEU A 56 -1.14 3.50 -3.63
CA LEU A 56 -2.35 4.07 -3.03
C LEU A 56 -3.19 2.99 -2.34
N LEU A 57 -3.32 1.82 -2.95
CA LEU A 57 -3.96 0.67 -2.32
C LEU A 57 -3.21 0.20 -1.08
N ASN A 58 -1.88 0.15 -1.11
CA ASN A 58 -1.08 -0.26 0.04
C ASN A 58 -1.18 0.76 1.19
N MET A 59 -1.25 2.06 0.87
CA MET A 59 -1.56 3.13 1.83
C MET A 59 -2.96 2.96 2.44
N MET A 60 -3.97 2.66 1.62
CA MET A 60 -5.32 2.36 2.12
C MET A 60 -5.33 1.15 3.04
N LEU A 61 -4.65 0.07 2.63
CA LEU A 61 -4.56 -1.18 3.38
C LEU A 61 -3.88 -0.95 4.74
N LEU A 62 -2.80 -0.16 4.78
CA LEU A 62 -2.16 0.29 6.01
C LEU A 62 -3.17 1.02 6.93
N THR A 63 -3.90 2.01 6.40
CA THR A 63 -4.87 2.77 7.21
C THR A 63 -6.03 1.92 7.70
N LEU A 64 -6.56 1.00 6.89
CA LEU A 64 -7.69 0.15 7.26
C LEU A 64 -7.33 -0.88 8.34
N LEU A 65 -6.15 -1.50 8.23
CA LEU A 65 -5.73 -2.56 9.15
C LEU A 65 -5.09 -2.04 10.43
N PHE A 66 -4.41 -0.91 10.38
CA PHE A 66 -3.67 -0.37 11.52
C PHE A 66 -4.26 0.94 12.08
N ALA A 67 -5.44 1.40 11.65
CA ALA A 67 -6.07 2.55 12.31
C ALA A 67 -6.62 2.21 13.71
N THR A 68 -7.02 0.96 13.95
CA THR A 68 -7.58 0.53 15.22
C THR A 68 -6.60 -0.39 15.95
N PRO A 69 -6.11 0.01 17.15
CA PRO A 69 -5.26 -0.87 17.94
C PRO A 69 -6.05 -2.08 18.42
N ILE A 70 -5.41 -3.25 18.43
CA ILE A 70 -6.00 -4.47 19.02
C ILE A 70 -6.14 -4.22 20.52
N THR A 71 -7.38 -4.07 21.00
CA THR A 71 -7.66 -3.93 22.43
C THR A 71 -7.29 -5.23 23.16
N ALA A 72 -6.32 -5.13 24.07
CA ALA A 72 -5.95 -6.23 24.94
C ALA A 72 -7.04 -6.40 26.01
N VAL A 73 -8.05 -7.21 25.72
CA VAL A 73 -8.96 -7.69 26.76
C VAL A 73 -8.17 -8.70 27.58
N ALA A 74 -7.94 -8.45 28.87
CA ALA A 74 -7.23 -9.36 29.76
C ALA A 74 -8.03 -10.67 29.92
N PRO A 75 -7.65 -11.78 29.25
CA PRO A 75 -8.49 -12.96 29.24
C PRO A 75 -8.12 -13.86 30.42
N THR A 76 -9.08 -14.11 31.31
CA THR A 76 -8.94 -15.06 32.41
C THR A 76 -8.83 -16.51 31.92
N ALA A 77 -9.35 -16.84 30.72
CA ALA A 77 -9.35 -18.18 30.13
C ALA A 77 -8.24 -18.43 29.07
N PHE A 78 -7.83 -19.69 28.90
CA PHE A 78 -6.76 -20.11 27.96
C PHE A 78 -7.12 -19.89 26.48
N TRP A 79 -8.34 -20.24 26.08
CA TRP A 79 -8.81 -20.14 24.70
C TRP A 79 -8.74 -18.70 24.12
N PRO A 80 -9.24 -17.66 24.82
CA PRO A 80 -9.10 -16.29 24.33
C PRO A 80 -7.64 -15.79 24.34
N ARG A 81 -6.74 -16.33 25.18
CA ARG A 81 -5.30 -16.02 25.10
C ARG A 81 -4.66 -16.56 23.82
N LEU A 82 -5.02 -17.78 23.39
CA LEU A 82 -4.52 -18.37 22.16
C LEU A 82 -5.02 -17.61 20.93
N GLN A 83 -6.32 -17.28 20.89
CA GLN A 83 -6.92 -16.46 19.83
C GLN A 83 -6.26 -15.08 19.74
N TYR A 84 -6.01 -14.44 20.89
CA TYR A 84 -5.30 -13.17 20.94
C TYR A 84 -3.88 -13.28 20.36
N ARG A 85 -3.10 -14.30 20.78
CA ARG A 85 -1.76 -14.55 20.23
C ARG A 85 -1.78 -14.78 18.73
N LEU A 86 -2.71 -15.60 18.23
CA LEU A 86 -2.83 -15.88 16.80
C LEU A 86 -3.17 -14.61 16.01
N ARG A 87 -4.14 -13.82 16.49
CA ARG A 87 -4.55 -12.56 15.86
C ARG A 87 -3.42 -11.52 15.87
N TYR A 88 -2.63 -11.49 16.95
CA TYR A 88 -1.45 -10.64 17.07
C TYR A 88 -0.34 -11.06 16.11
N LEU A 89 -0.05 -12.36 16.01
CA LEU A 89 0.93 -12.92 15.08
C LEU A 89 0.53 -12.64 13.62
N LEU A 90 -0.76 -12.79 13.31
CA LEU A 90 -1.30 -12.50 11.98
C LEU A 90 -1.19 -11.01 11.63
N HIS A 91 -1.48 -10.10 12.56
CA HIS A 91 -1.25 -8.66 12.36
C HIS A 91 0.23 -8.33 12.17
N TYR A 92 1.13 -9.04 12.85
CA TYR A 92 2.57 -8.89 12.67
C TYR A 92 3.02 -9.34 11.27
N CYS A 93 2.55 -10.49 10.81
CA CYS A 93 2.77 -10.96 9.44
C CYS A 93 2.22 -9.96 8.41
N LEU A 94 1.04 -9.41 8.66
CA LEU A 94 0.41 -8.46 7.76
C LEU A 94 1.17 -7.13 7.71
N ALA A 95 1.70 -6.67 8.85
CA ALA A 95 2.59 -5.52 8.89
C ALA A 95 3.84 -5.76 8.04
N TRP A 96 4.45 -6.94 8.14
CA TRP A 96 5.58 -7.34 7.31
C TRP A 96 5.25 -7.35 5.82
N VAL A 97 4.10 -7.91 5.43
CA VAL A 97 3.65 -7.92 4.04
C VAL A 97 3.50 -6.48 3.52
N VAL A 98 2.88 -5.59 4.28
CA VAL A 98 2.74 -4.17 3.93
C VAL A 98 4.12 -3.52 3.75
N THR A 99 5.07 -3.77 4.65
CA THR A 99 6.44 -3.24 4.55
C THR A 99 7.15 -3.73 3.28
N VAL A 100 7.08 -5.03 3.01
CA VAL A 100 7.72 -5.63 1.82
C VAL A 100 7.09 -5.06 0.54
N LEU A 101 5.77 -4.90 0.51
CA LEU A 101 5.08 -4.25 -0.61
C LEU A 101 5.54 -2.79 -0.77
N PHE A 102 5.69 -2.03 0.31
CA PHE A 102 6.23 -0.66 0.25
C PHE A 102 7.65 -0.64 -0.32
N LEU A 103 8.52 -1.54 0.13
CA LEU A 103 9.89 -1.64 -0.36
C LEU A 103 9.94 -2.02 -1.85
N LEU A 104 9.10 -2.97 -2.28
CA LEU A 104 8.97 -3.33 -3.69
C LEU A 104 8.48 -2.17 -4.53
N ILE A 105 7.46 -1.44 -4.06
CA ILE A 105 6.90 -0.27 -4.75
C ILE A 105 7.94 0.84 -4.85
N LEU A 106 8.68 1.13 -3.77
CA LEU A 106 9.79 2.09 -3.77
C LEU A 106 10.90 1.68 -4.73
N TRP A 107 11.28 0.40 -4.72
CA TRP A 107 12.27 -0.14 -5.63
C TRP A 107 11.83 -0.03 -7.10
N LEU A 108 10.56 -0.33 -7.38
CA LEU A 108 9.98 -0.15 -8.72
C LEU A 108 9.93 1.33 -9.12
N PHE A 109 9.55 2.24 -8.23
CA PHE A 109 9.62 3.67 -8.46
C PHE A 109 11.03 4.12 -8.82
N LEU A 110 12.01 3.71 -8.02
CA LEU A 110 13.42 4.03 -8.28
C LEU A 110 13.87 3.50 -9.64
N ARG A 111 13.46 2.28 -10.00
CA ARG A 111 13.77 1.68 -11.30
C ARG A 111 13.09 2.42 -12.47
N ILE A 112 11.84 2.85 -12.30
CA ILE A 112 11.13 3.67 -13.29
C ILE A 112 11.85 5.01 -13.45
N THR A 113 12.16 5.69 -12.35
CA THR A 113 12.85 7.00 -12.37
C THR A 113 14.22 6.88 -13.03
N LEU A 114 15.01 5.85 -12.71
CA LEU A 114 16.29 5.58 -13.39
C LEU A 114 16.08 5.27 -14.88
N GLY A 115 15.07 4.46 -15.22
CA GLY A 115 14.72 4.12 -16.60
C GLY A 115 14.24 5.31 -17.44
N ILE A 116 13.72 6.37 -16.79
CA ILE A 116 13.36 7.64 -17.44
C ILE A 116 14.56 8.58 -17.53
N ILE A 117 15.41 8.65 -16.51
CA ILE A 117 16.57 9.57 -16.46
C ILE A 117 17.67 9.15 -17.44
N VAL A 118 17.97 7.84 -17.55
CA VAL A 118 19.02 7.33 -18.44
C VAL A 118 18.84 7.73 -19.92
N PRO A 119 17.64 7.58 -20.53
CA PRO A 119 17.42 8.02 -21.92
C PRO A 119 17.25 9.53 -22.09
N LEU A 120 17.21 10.32 -21.01
CA LEU A 120 17.17 11.79 -21.04
C LEU A 120 18.57 12.43 -21.01
N LEU A 121 19.59 11.65 -20.63
CA LEU A 121 21.00 12.06 -20.56
C LEU A 121 21.82 11.63 -21.79
N LEU A 122 21.20 10.92 -22.74
CA LEU A 122 21.77 10.41 -23.99
C LEU A 122 21.17 11.16 -25.18
#